data_AF-A0A060NN30-F1
#
_entry.id   AF-A0A060NN30-F1
#
_cell.length_a   1.000
_cell.length_b   1.000
_cell.length_c   1.000
_cell.angle_alpha   90.00
_cell.angle_beta   90.00
_cell.angle_gamma   90.00
#
_symmetry.space_group_name_H-M   'P 1'
#
loop_
_entity.id
_entity.type
_entity.pdbx_description
1 polymer ?
#
loop_
_entity_poly.entity_id
_entity_poly.type
_entity_poly.pdbx_seq_one_letter_code
_entity_poly.pdbx_strand_id
1 'polypeptide(L)'
;MEQVPPKPCSLSALPEGSEVLRLPRCEQVALQSLFDNDSDLYLAFRDACIEQFVHDFQLAAALLAAQQDRAAFSRLAHSLKGVLNTLGHTEISPLAHALQLEAARADWTELQRLWLELRARMVAAFGLDALA
;
A
#
# COMPACT_ATOMS: atom_id res chain seq x y z
N MET A 1 22.10 6.36 38.18
CA MET A 1 21.89 6.97 36.85
C MET A 1 22.79 6.24 35.89
N GLU A 2 22.33 5.10 35.39
CA GLU A 2 23.14 4.21 34.56
C GLU A 2 22.96 4.64 33.10
N GLN A 3 24.04 5.13 32.50
CA GLN A 3 24.08 5.56 31.11
C GLN A 3 24.15 4.30 30.23
N VAL A 4 23.16 4.15 29.34
CA VAL A 4 23.17 3.16 28.26
C VAL A 4 23.99 3.75 27.11
N PRO A 5 25.02 3.06 26.58
CA PRO A 5 25.81 3.57 25.47
C PRO A 5 24.97 3.57 24.17
N PRO A 6 25.10 4.59 23.30
CA PRO A 6 24.44 4.56 21.99
C PRO A 6 25.07 3.47 21.11
N LYS A 7 24.19 2.64 20.51
CA LYS A 7 24.54 1.61 19.54
C LYS A 7 25.13 2.30 18.29
N PRO A 8 26.30 1.88 17.77
CA PRO A 8 26.87 2.48 16.58
C PRO A 8 26.06 2.04 15.36
N CYS A 9 25.14 2.89 14.89
CA CYS A 9 24.61 2.78 13.53
C CYS A 9 25.62 3.43 12.59
N SER A 10 26.59 2.64 12.16
CA SER A 10 27.36 2.95 10.95
C SER A 10 26.52 2.50 9.75
N LEU A 11 25.68 3.38 9.22
CA LEU A 11 25.16 3.22 7.86
C LEU A 11 26.10 3.98 6.93
N SER A 12 26.77 3.23 6.07
CA SER A 12 27.57 3.81 5.01
C SER A 12 26.60 4.49 4.04
N ALA A 13 26.68 5.82 3.98
CA ALA A 13 25.96 6.65 3.04
C ALA A 13 26.26 6.23 1.60
N LEU A 14 25.29 5.56 0.97
CA LEU A 14 25.07 5.57 -0.48
C LEU A 14 23.91 6.53 -0.74
N PRO A 15 23.78 7.15 -1.93
CA PRO A 15 23.13 8.44 -2.06
C PRO A 15 21.61 8.32 -1.88
N GLU A 16 21.13 8.59 -0.66
CA GLU A 16 19.72 8.69 -0.27
C GLU A 16 18.92 9.60 -1.21
N GLY A 17 19.59 10.57 -1.85
CA GLY A 17 18.98 11.43 -2.86
C GLY A 17 18.57 10.73 -4.17
N SER A 18 19.18 9.60 -4.57
CA SER A 18 18.89 9.00 -5.89
C SER A 18 17.62 8.18 -5.93
N GLU A 19 17.18 7.61 -4.81
CA GLU A 19 16.02 6.73 -4.75
C GLU A 19 14.73 7.55 -4.56
N VAL A 20 14.79 8.57 -3.69
CA VAL A 20 13.71 9.55 -3.50
C VAL A 20 13.36 10.29 -4.80
N LEU A 21 14.37 10.63 -5.61
CA LEU A 21 14.15 11.29 -6.91
C LEU A 21 13.45 10.40 -7.95
N ARG A 22 13.45 9.08 -7.75
CA ARG A 22 12.75 8.12 -8.63
C ARG A 22 11.32 7.84 -8.19
N LEU A 23 10.94 8.22 -6.97
CA LEU A 23 9.59 8.06 -6.49
C LEU A 23 8.62 8.89 -7.35
N PRO A 24 7.39 8.42 -7.60
CA PRO A 24 6.34 9.21 -8.19
C PRO A 24 6.13 10.53 -7.43
N ARG A 25 5.64 11.57 -8.12
CA ARG A 25 5.43 12.89 -7.50
C ARG A 25 4.49 12.85 -6.29
N CYS A 26 3.45 12.00 -6.34
CA CYS A 26 2.52 11.82 -5.22
C CYS A 26 3.23 11.24 -3.98
N GLU A 27 4.11 10.26 -4.17
CA GLU A 27 4.94 9.68 -3.13
C GLU A 27 5.94 10.70 -2.53
N GLN A 28 6.58 11.53 -3.36
CA GLN A 28 7.46 12.61 -2.89
C GLN A 28 6.72 13.63 -2.02
N VAL A 29 5.48 13.96 -2.36
CA VAL A 29 4.64 14.85 -1.55
C VAL A 29 4.26 14.19 -0.23
N ALA A 30 3.96 12.89 -0.21
CA ALA A 30 3.70 12.15 1.03
C ALA A 30 4.93 12.09 1.94
N LEU A 31 6.11 11.81 1.39
CA LEU A 31 7.38 11.87 2.11
C LEU A 31 7.57 13.25 2.80
N GLN A 32 7.33 14.34 2.08
CA GLN A 32 7.45 15.70 2.62
C GLN A 32 6.43 16.02 3.72
N SER A 33 5.19 15.55 3.56
CA SER A 33 4.05 16.01 4.37
C SER A 33 3.65 15.07 5.51
N LEU A 34 3.95 13.78 5.40
CA LEU A 34 3.55 12.75 6.36
C LEU A 34 4.73 12.12 7.10
N PHE A 35 5.94 12.25 6.54
CA PHE A 35 7.16 11.63 7.06
C PHE A 35 8.25 12.67 7.40
N ASP A 36 7.94 13.97 7.41
CA ASP A 36 8.90 15.05 7.74
C ASP A 36 10.20 15.03 6.91
N ASN A 37 10.15 14.51 5.67
CA ASN A 37 11.31 14.23 4.79
C ASN A 37 12.25 13.12 5.25
N ASP A 38 11.84 12.27 6.20
CA ASP A 38 12.57 11.05 6.56
C ASP A 38 12.43 9.99 5.44
N SER A 39 13.37 10.02 4.49
CA SER A 39 13.36 9.13 3.34
C SER A 39 13.54 7.67 3.71
N ASP A 40 14.36 7.38 4.71
CA ASP A 40 14.63 6.01 5.15
C ASP A 40 13.37 5.38 5.73
N LEU A 41 12.65 6.13 6.58
CA LEU A 41 11.38 5.69 7.14
C LEU A 41 10.33 5.49 6.05
N TYR A 42 10.23 6.40 5.09
CA TYR A 42 9.28 6.28 3.99
C TYR A 42 9.56 5.07 3.10
N LEU A 43 10.82 4.87 2.69
CA LEU A 43 11.22 3.76 1.83
C LEU A 43 11.00 2.42 2.56
N ALA A 44 11.40 2.32 3.83
CA ALA A 44 11.14 1.12 4.63
C ALA A 44 9.64 0.83 4.79
N PHE A 45 8.81 1.86 5.01
CA PHE A 45 7.36 1.72 5.07
C PHE A 45 6.78 1.26 3.73
N ARG A 46 7.25 1.85 2.62
CA ARG A 46 6.82 1.52 1.26
C ARG A 46 7.16 0.08 0.90
N ASP A 47 8.36 -0.38 1.20
CA ASP A 47 8.79 -1.75 0.92
C ASP A 47 7.97 -2.77 1.71
N ALA A 48 7.72 -2.51 3.00
CA ALA A 48 6.83 -3.34 3.82
C ALA A 48 5.39 -3.38 3.27
N CYS A 49 4.87 -2.26 2.73
CA CYS A 49 3.56 -2.24 2.09
C CYS A 49 3.55 -3.10 0.81
N ILE A 50 4.60 -3.03 -0.01
CA ILE A 50 4.73 -3.82 -1.24
C ILE A 50 4.71 -5.32 -0.94
N GLU A 51 5.45 -5.76 0.08
CA GLU A 51 5.42 -7.15 0.56
C GLU A 51 4.00 -7.56 0.99
N GLN A 52 3.32 -6.70 1.76
CA GLN A 52 1.95 -6.96 2.21
C GLN A 52 0.94 -6.99 1.06
N PHE A 53 1.11 -6.19 0.01
CA PHE A 53 0.19 -6.17 -1.14
C PHE A 53 0.11 -7.52 -1.86
N VAL A 54 1.20 -8.28 -1.91
CA VAL A 54 1.19 -9.64 -2.47
C VAL A 54 0.26 -10.56 -1.67
N HIS A 55 0.31 -10.49 -0.35
CA HIS A 55 -0.58 -11.26 0.52
C HIS A 55 -2.05 -10.80 0.40
N ASP A 56 -2.26 -9.49 0.30
CA ASP A 56 -3.57 -8.88 0.10
C ASP A 56 -4.21 -9.35 -1.22
N PHE A 57 -3.41 -9.50 -2.28
CA PHE A 57 -3.88 -10.00 -3.58
C PHE A 57 -4.36 -11.45 -3.51
N GLN A 58 -3.59 -12.31 -2.82
CA GLN A 58 -3.95 -13.71 -2.61
C GLN A 58 -5.22 -13.84 -1.75
N LEU A 59 -5.33 -13.03 -0.70
CA LEU A 59 -6.53 -13.01 0.16
C LEU A 59 -7.76 -12.57 -0.65
N ALA A 60 -7.66 -11.48 -1.42
CA ALA A 60 -8.77 -11.02 -2.26
C ALA A 60 -9.19 -12.08 -3.29
N ALA A 61 -8.22 -12.75 -3.93
CA ALA A 61 -8.49 -13.81 -4.88
C ALA A 61 -9.25 -14.98 -4.23
N ALA A 62 -8.82 -15.42 -3.03
CA ALA A 62 -9.49 -16.48 -2.28
C ALA A 62 -10.93 -16.09 -1.88
N LEU A 63 -11.13 -14.87 -1.38
CA LEU A 63 -12.46 -14.36 -1.00
C LEU A 63 -13.41 -14.24 -2.19
N LEU A 64 -12.93 -13.78 -3.35
CA LEU A 64 -13.71 -13.68 -4.58
C LEU A 64 -14.06 -15.06 -5.15
N ALA A 65 -13.10 -16.00 -5.14
CA ALA A 65 -13.33 -17.36 -5.62
C ALA A 65 -14.36 -18.10 -4.75
N ALA A 66 -14.28 -17.92 -3.43
CA ALA A 66 -15.26 -18.48 -2.51
C ALA A 66 -16.60 -17.74 -2.52
N GLN A 67 -16.64 -16.49 -3.00
CA GLN A 67 -17.79 -15.59 -2.89
C GLN A 67 -18.34 -15.54 -1.45
N GLN A 68 -17.42 -15.44 -0.48
CA GLN A 68 -17.71 -15.50 0.95
C GLN A 68 -16.93 -14.43 1.73
N ASP A 69 -17.37 -14.20 2.97
CA ASP A 69 -16.75 -13.27 3.94
C ASP A 69 -16.48 -11.86 3.37
N ARG A 70 -17.57 -11.20 2.98
CA ARG A 70 -17.55 -9.78 2.56
C ARG A 70 -17.00 -8.86 3.63
N ALA A 71 -17.11 -9.23 4.91
CA ALA A 71 -16.56 -8.45 6.01
C ALA A 71 -15.03 -8.45 5.97
N ALA A 72 -14.40 -9.60 5.71
CA ALA A 72 -12.96 -9.67 5.45
C ALA A 72 -12.56 -8.83 4.23
N PHE A 73 -13.33 -8.91 3.15
CA PHE A 73 -13.08 -8.11 1.95
C PHE A 73 -13.18 -6.59 2.21
N SER A 74 -14.16 -6.17 3.00
CA SER A 74 -14.32 -4.77 3.42
C SER A 74 -13.16 -4.29 4.30
N ARG A 75 -12.67 -5.13 5.23
CA ARG A 75 -11.48 -4.82 6.05
C ARG A 75 -10.22 -4.69 5.19
N LEU A 76 -10.04 -5.59 4.23
CA LEU A 76 -8.95 -5.53 3.27
C LEU A 76 -8.97 -4.22 2.48
N ALA A 77 -10.12 -3.88 1.88
CA ALA A 77 -10.29 -2.63 1.13
C ALA A 77 -10.06 -1.39 2.00
N HIS A 78 -10.49 -1.43 3.27
CA HIS A 78 -10.24 -0.36 4.22
C HIS A 78 -8.75 -0.17 4.52
N SER A 79 -8.02 -1.27 4.75
CA SER A 79 -6.57 -1.27 4.97
C SER A 79 -5.86 -0.66 3.77
N LEU A 80 -6.15 -1.16 2.56
CA LEU A 80 -5.61 -0.67 1.30
C LEU A 80 -5.84 0.83 1.10
N LYS A 81 -7.05 1.32 1.38
CA LYS A 81 -7.35 2.76 1.31
C LYS A 81 -6.42 3.58 2.21
N GLY A 82 -6.18 3.12 3.44
CA GLY A 82 -5.31 3.79 4.40
C GLY A 82 -3.87 3.86 3.91
N VAL A 83 -3.27 2.72 3.58
CA VAL A 83 -1.88 2.66 3.12
C VAL A 83 -1.66 3.38 1.80
N LEU A 84 -2.60 3.32 0.84
CA LEU A 84 -2.52 4.10 -0.40
C LEU A 84 -2.50 5.60 -0.13
N ASN A 85 -3.32 6.09 0.81
CA ASN A 85 -3.28 7.49 1.21
C ASN A 85 -1.96 7.86 1.89
N THR A 86 -1.45 7.03 2.79
CA THR A 86 -0.17 7.26 3.47
C THR A 86 1.01 7.25 2.50
N LEU A 87 0.96 6.42 1.45
CA LEU A 87 1.95 6.42 0.37
C LEU A 87 1.79 7.62 -0.57
N GLY A 88 0.66 8.35 -0.53
CA GLY A 88 0.40 9.53 -1.37
C GLY A 88 -0.51 9.29 -2.57
N HIS A 89 -0.93 8.04 -2.81
CA HIS A 89 -1.80 7.64 -3.93
C HIS A 89 -3.28 7.97 -3.70
N THR A 90 -3.56 9.25 -3.50
CA THR A 90 -4.92 9.80 -3.33
C THR A 90 -5.81 9.63 -4.57
N GLU A 91 -5.21 9.30 -5.72
CA GLU A 91 -5.90 8.94 -6.96
C GLU A 91 -6.34 7.47 -7.01
N ILE A 92 -5.65 6.58 -6.29
CA ILE A 92 -5.96 5.14 -6.24
C ILE A 92 -6.85 4.82 -5.04
N SER A 93 -6.64 5.49 -3.89
CA SER A 93 -7.40 5.24 -2.66
C SER A 93 -8.93 5.35 -2.79
N PRO A 94 -9.52 6.19 -3.68
CA PRO A 94 -10.96 6.22 -3.88
C PRO A 94 -11.52 4.92 -4.46
N LEU A 95 -10.73 4.18 -5.26
CA LEU A 95 -11.12 2.85 -5.77
C LEU A 95 -11.19 1.83 -4.63
N ALA A 96 -10.23 1.85 -3.71
CA ALA A 96 -10.28 1.01 -2.51
C ALA A 96 -11.48 1.37 -1.61
N HIS A 97 -11.86 2.65 -1.53
CA HIS A 97 -13.07 3.05 -0.83
C HIS A 97 -14.35 2.58 -1.53
N ALA A 98 -14.44 2.70 -2.85
CA ALA A 98 -15.59 2.19 -3.62
C ALA A 98 -15.74 0.67 -3.44
N LEU A 99 -14.62 -0.05 -3.47
CA LEU A 99 -14.57 -1.48 -3.19
C LEU A 99 -15.05 -1.82 -1.77
N GLN A 100 -14.65 -1.03 -0.77
CA GLN A 100 -15.11 -1.18 0.61
C GLN A 100 -16.63 -1.03 0.72
N LEU A 101 -17.21 -0.05 0.03
CA LEU A 101 -18.65 0.20 0.01
C LEU A 101 -19.40 -0.92 -0.72
N GLU A 102 -18.87 -1.40 -1.84
CA GLU A 102 -19.51 -2.48 -2.60
C GLU A 102 -19.52 -3.81 -1.85
N ALA A 103 -18.46 -4.07 -1.07
CA ALA A 103 -18.42 -5.24 -0.20
C ALA A 103 -19.62 -5.27 0.77
N ALA A 104 -20.16 -4.12 1.16
CA ALA A 104 -21.34 -4.03 2.03
C ALA A 104 -22.68 -4.20 1.28
N ARG A 105 -22.73 -4.01 -0.04
CA ARG A 105 -23.98 -3.99 -0.85
C ARG A 105 -24.39 -5.33 -1.42
N ALA A 106 -23.54 -6.34 -1.27
CA ALA A 106 -23.80 -7.72 -1.68
C ALA A 106 -23.76 -8.05 -3.19
N ASP A 107 -23.11 -7.25 -4.05
CA ASP A 107 -22.87 -7.63 -5.46
C ASP A 107 -21.45 -8.19 -5.63
N TRP A 108 -21.31 -9.48 -5.99
CA TRP A 108 -20.00 -10.10 -6.22
C TRP A 108 -19.41 -9.75 -7.60
N THR A 109 -20.24 -9.49 -8.59
CA THR A 109 -19.81 -9.16 -9.96
C THR A 109 -19.17 -7.78 -9.97
N GLU A 110 -19.84 -6.82 -9.33
CA GLU A 110 -19.33 -5.45 -9.24
C GLU A 110 -18.10 -5.39 -8.32
N LEU A 111 -18.08 -6.14 -7.22
CA LEU A 111 -16.92 -6.24 -6.35
C LEU A 111 -15.69 -6.81 -7.09
N GLN A 112 -15.88 -7.85 -7.90
CA GLN A 112 -14.83 -8.42 -8.73
C GLN A 112 -14.34 -7.40 -9.77
N ARG A 113 -15.24 -6.67 -10.42
CA ARG A 113 -14.89 -5.62 -11.39
C ARG A 113 -14.05 -4.51 -10.76
N LEU A 114 -14.49 -4.00 -9.60
CA LEU A 114 -13.77 -2.97 -8.85
C LEU A 114 -12.41 -3.47 -8.35
N TRP A 115 -12.34 -4.73 -7.91
CA TRP A 115 -11.08 -5.34 -7.47
C TRP A 115 -10.07 -5.42 -8.61
N LEU A 116 -10.49 -5.87 -9.80
CA LEU A 116 -9.61 -5.97 -10.96
C LEU A 116 -9.07 -4.60 -11.38
N GLU A 117 -9.90 -3.55 -11.37
CA GLU A 117 -9.45 -2.18 -11.63
C GLU A 117 -8.44 -1.71 -10.57
N LEU A 118 -8.76 -1.87 -9.27
CA LEU A 118 -7.85 -1.48 -8.19
C LEU A 118 -6.49 -2.21 -8.29
N ARG A 119 -6.52 -3.53 -8.50
CA ARG A 119 -5.31 -4.35 -8.65
C ARG A 119 -4.47 -3.89 -9.83
N ALA A 120 -5.08 -3.61 -10.99
CA ALA A 120 -4.36 -3.11 -12.16
C ALA A 120 -3.64 -1.79 -11.88
N ARG A 121 -4.28 -0.86 -11.15
CA ARG A 121 -3.67 0.41 -10.75
C ARG A 121 -2.51 0.22 -9.79
N MET A 122 -2.65 -0.67 -8.80
CA MET A 122 -1.59 -0.97 -7.83
C MET A 122 -0.39 -1.65 -8.51
N VAL A 123 -0.63 -2.62 -9.41
CA VAL A 123 0.42 -3.26 -10.21
C VAL A 123 1.21 -2.22 -11.00
N ALA A 124 0.52 -1.30 -11.68
CA ALA A 124 1.16 -0.24 -12.45
C ALA A 124 1.92 0.77 -11.58
N ALA A 125 1.39 1.13 -10.41
CA ALA A 125 1.98 2.12 -9.51
C ALA A 125 3.24 1.60 -8.79
N PHE A 126 3.21 0.35 -8.34
CA PHE A 126 4.27 -0.22 -7.49
C PHE A 126 5.17 -1.23 -8.21
N GLY A 127 4.91 -1.53 -9.49
CA GLY A 127 5.68 -2.51 -10.24
C GLY A 127 5.54 -3.95 -9.71
N LEU A 128 4.36 -4.27 -9.15
CA LEU A 128 4.08 -5.61 -8.61
C LEU A 128 3.98 -6.63 -9.73
N ASP A 129 4.28 -7.89 -9.43
CA ASP A 129 4.08 -8.97 -10.39
C ASP A 129 2.58 -9.16 -10.67
N ALA A 130 2.17 -9.00 -11.94
CA ALA A 130 0.78 -9.13 -12.36
C ALA A 130 0.23 -10.57 -12.23
N LEU A 131 1.10 -11.53 -11.88
CA LEU A 131 0.77 -12.94 -11.64
C LEU A 131 0.55 -13.27 -10.15
N ALA A 132 0.79 -12.32 -9.24
CA ALA A 132 0.60 -12.49 -7.79
C ALA A 132 -0.86 -12.46 -7.35
#